data_AF-A0A1E3E344-F1
#
_entry.id   AF-A0A1E3E344-F1
#
_cell.length_a   1.000
_cell.length_b   1.000
_cell.length_c   1.000
_cell.angle_alpha   90.00
_cell.angle_beta   90.00
_cell.angle_gamma   90.00
#
_symmetry.space_group_name_H-M   'P 1'
#
loop_
_entity.id
_entity.type
_entity.pdbx_description
1 polymer ?
#
loop_
_entity_poly.entity_id
_entity_poly.type
_entity_poly.pdbx_seq_one_letter_code
_entity_poly.pdbx_strand_id
1 'polypeptide(L)'
;MLTLKYFVTNSVTLEMNMNSSRWVGLSIGTLFLIGTLILFGSTVHASWYKIPMEAVNGIAFTLSFGLGLNHLFAYISAFITLAALFYLGYAIGYRIHQKLK
;
A
#
# COMPACT_ATOMS: atom_id res chain seq x y z
N MET A 1 -30.24 29.42 16.35
CA MET A 1 -30.39 27.94 16.45
C MET A 1 -30.11 27.23 15.12
N LEU A 2 -30.57 27.74 13.97
CA LEU A 2 -30.27 27.16 12.63
C LEU A 2 -28.77 27.12 12.28
N THR A 3 -28.02 28.21 12.50
CA THR A 3 -26.59 28.31 12.16
C THR A 3 -25.72 27.26 12.84
N LEU A 4 -26.03 26.93 14.11
CA LEU A 4 -25.29 25.91 14.86
C LEU A 4 -25.53 24.50 14.30
N LYS A 5 -26.77 24.21 13.89
CA LYS A 5 -27.16 22.92 13.31
C LYS A 5 -26.51 22.69 11.96
N TYR A 6 -26.43 23.73 11.13
CA TYR A 6 -25.71 23.70 9.85
C TYR A 6 -24.21 23.48 10.05
N PHE A 7 -23.59 24.17 11.01
CA PHE A 7 -22.16 24.00 11.30
C PHE A 7 -21.82 22.57 11.75
N VAL A 8 -22.60 22.00 12.67
CA VAL A 8 -22.42 20.62 13.15
C VAL A 8 -22.67 19.60 12.04
N THR A 9 -23.66 19.84 11.17
CA THR A 9 -23.95 18.90 10.08
C THR A 9 -22.81 18.89 9.05
N ASN A 10 -22.25 20.06 8.73
CA ASN A 10 -21.13 20.17 7.79
C ASN A 10 -19.82 19.60 8.37
N SER A 11 -19.55 19.77 9.66
CA SER A 11 -18.35 19.18 10.27
C SER A 11 -18.41 17.65 10.23
N VAL A 12 -19.57 17.06 10.54
CA VAL A 12 -19.77 15.61 10.52
C VAL A 12 -19.67 15.04 9.10
N THR A 13 -20.24 15.70 8.09
CA THR A 13 -20.11 15.23 6.69
C THR A 13 -18.69 15.33 6.16
N LEU A 14 -17.93 16.37 6.54
CA LEU A 14 -16.51 16.49 6.19
C LEU A 14 -15.66 15.41 6.88
N GLU A 15 -15.89 15.12 8.15
CA GLU A 15 -15.21 14.03 8.88
C GLU A 15 -15.50 12.66 8.26
N MET A 16 -16.76 12.36 7.98
CA MET A 16 -17.15 11.11 7.33
C MET A 16 -16.50 10.97 5.94
N ASN A 17 -16.41 12.08 5.19
CA ASN A 17 -15.80 12.09 3.86
C ASN A 17 -14.27 11.89 3.91
N MET A 18 -13.59 12.55 4.85
CA MET A 18 -12.16 12.36 5.07
C MET A 18 -11.84 10.93 5.47
N ASN A 19 -12.69 10.31 6.30
CA ASN A 19 -12.52 8.92 6.69
C ASN A 19 -12.66 7.99 5.47
N SER A 20 -13.74 8.13 4.67
CA SER A 20 -13.97 7.34 3.45
C SER A 20 -12.77 7.39 2.48
N SER A 21 -12.20 8.57 2.24
CA SER A 21 -11.05 8.72 1.34
C SER A 21 -9.79 8.02 1.84
N ARG A 22 -9.54 8.03 3.17
CA ARG A 22 -8.44 7.30 3.80
C ARG A 22 -8.64 5.78 3.70
N TRP A 23 -9.86 5.30 3.88
CA TRP A 23 -10.20 3.88 3.73
C TRP A 23 -9.98 3.37 2.30
N VAL A 24 -10.36 4.15 1.29
CA VAL A 24 -10.12 3.80 -0.13
C VAL A 24 -8.62 3.76 -0.44
N GLY A 25 -7.84 4.73 0.06
CA GLY A 25 -6.38 4.68 -0.03
C GLY A 25 -5.79 3.41 0.60
N LEU A 26 -6.21 3.05 1.82
CA LEU A 26 -5.74 1.85 2.52
C LEU A 26 -6.06 0.57 1.74
N SER A 27 -7.28 0.43 1.21
CA SER A 27 -7.68 -0.73 0.43
C SER A 27 -6.86 -0.88 -0.85
N ILE A 28 -6.63 0.22 -1.58
CA ILE A 28 -5.85 0.18 -2.82
C ILE A 28 -4.37 -0.09 -2.54
N GLY A 29 -3.78 0.55 -1.52
CA GLY A 29 -2.41 0.26 -1.08
C GLY A 29 -2.23 -1.20 -0.67
N THR A 30 -3.20 -1.77 0.05
CA THR A 30 -3.19 -3.16 0.48
C THR A 30 -3.31 -4.13 -0.70
N LEU A 31 -4.19 -3.85 -1.66
CA LEU A 31 -4.30 -4.65 -2.89
C LEU A 31 -3.00 -4.63 -3.69
N PHE A 32 -2.33 -3.49 -3.77
CA PHE A 32 -1.03 -3.36 -4.44
C PHE A 32 0.07 -4.18 -3.75
N LEU A 33 0.10 -4.16 -2.41
CA LEU A 33 1.00 -5.01 -1.63
C LEU A 33 0.72 -6.50 -1.88
N ILE A 34 -0.54 -6.93 -1.79
CA ILE A 34 -0.93 -8.33 -2.02
C ILE A 34 -0.54 -8.77 -3.44
N GLY A 35 -0.83 -7.94 -4.44
CA GLY A 35 -0.44 -8.21 -5.83
C GLY A 35 1.07 -8.36 -5.99
N THR A 36 1.86 -7.50 -5.34
CA THR A 36 3.32 -7.58 -5.35
C THR A 36 3.81 -8.87 -4.68
N LEU A 37 3.24 -9.23 -3.52
CA LEU A 37 3.61 -10.45 -2.81
C LEU A 37 3.28 -11.71 -3.63
N ILE A 38 2.15 -11.74 -4.33
CA ILE A 38 1.80 -12.85 -5.22
C ILE A 38 2.74 -12.87 -6.43
N LEU A 39 3.04 -11.73 -7.04
CA LEU A 39 3.86 -11.67 -8.25
C LEU A 39 5.29 -12.16 -8.01
N PHE A 40 5.88 -11.80 -6.86
CA PHE A 40 7.22 -12.26 -6.50
C PHE A 40 7.23 -13.61 -5.76
N GLY A 41 6.19 -13.92 -4.98
CA GLY A 41 6.11 -15.14 -4.17
C GLY A 41 5.43 -16.34 -4.83
N SER A 42 4.71 -16.17 -5.94
CA SER A 42 4.07 -17.28 -6.69
C SER A 42 5.04 -18.03 -7.61
N THR A 43 6.30 -17.60 -7.69
CA THR A 43 7.32 -18.22 -8.55
C THR A 43 7.80 -19.57 -8.01
N VAL A 44 7.59 -19.83 -6.72
CA VAL A 44 7.95 -21.08 -6.05
C VAL A 44 6.65 -21.79 -5.67
N HIS A 45 6.60 -23.11 -5.84
CA HIS A 45 5.45 -23.95 -5.43
C HIS A 45 5.41 -24.07 -3.89
N ALA A 46 5.27 -22.94 -3.20
CA ALA A 46 5.33 -22.86 -1.76
C ALA A 46 3.95 -22.83 -1.14
N SER A 47 3.87 -23.35 0.09
CA SER A 47 2.66 -23.25 0.88
C SER A 47 2.29 -21.78 1.12
N TRP A 48 0.99 -21.47 1.12
CA TRP A 48 0.47 -20.09 1.19
C TRP A 48 1.06 -19.22 2.31
N TYR A 49 1.45 -19.82 3.43
CA TYR A 49 2.06 -19.12 4.57
C TYR A 49 3.51 -18.68 4.34
N LYS A 50 4.21 -19.23 3.33
CA LYS A 50 5.60 -18.87 2.98
C LYS A 50 5.71 -17.81 1.89
N ILE A 51 4.62 -17.56 1.15
CA ILE A 51 4.56 -16.57 0.07
C ILE A 51 5.14 -15.20 0.48
N PRO A 52 4.85 -14.64 1.68
CA PRO A 52 5.41 -13.34 2.06
C PRO A 52 6.94 -13.36 2.19
N MET A 53 7.49 -14.42 2.78
CA MET A 53 8.93 -14.56 2.95
C MET A 53 9.62 -14.75 1.60
N GLU A 54 9.02 -15.52 0.71
CA GLU A 54 9.54 -15.75 -0.64
C GLU A 54 9.46 -14.51 -1.52
N ALA A 55 8.39 -13.72 -1.40
CA ALA A 55 8.28 -12.46 -2.10
C ALA A 55 9.39 -11.47 -1.68
N VAL A 56 9.68 -11.36 -0.37
CA VAL A 56 10.79 -10.53 0.12
C VAL A 56 12.12 -11.04 -0.41
N ASN A 57 12.35 -12.36 -0.41
CA ASN A 57 13.56 -12.95 -0.97
C ASN A 57 13.67 -12.69 -2.48
N GLY A 58 12.56 -12.78 -3.22
CA GLY A 58 12.50 -12.49 -4.66
C GLY A 58 12.83 -11.03 -4.97
N ILE A 59 12.24 -10.08 -4.23
CA ILE A 59 12.53 -8.65 -4.36
C ILE A 59 14.00 -8.36 -3.99
N ALA A 60 14.48 -8.91 -2.89
CA ALA A 60 15.87 -8.77 -2.47
C ALA A 60 16.84 -9.36 -3.50
N PHE A 61 16.51 -10.51 -4.08
CA PHE A 61 17.28 -11.10 -5.18
C PHE A 61 17.29 -10.19 -6.41
N THR A 62 16.15 -9.66 -6.83
CA THR A 62 16.07 -8.72 -7.96
C THR A 62 16.86 -7.44 -7.70
N LEU A 63 16.85 -6.91 -6.46
CA LEU A 63 17.61 -5.72 -6.10
C LEU A 63 19.12 -6.01 -5.97
N SER A 64 19.50 -7.18 -5.45
CA SER A 64 20.90 -7.61 -5.38
C SER A 64 21.48 -7.86 -6.77
N PHE A 65 20.75 -8.57 -7.63
CA PHE A 65 21.16 -8.86 -9.00
C PHE A 65 21.10 -7.63 -9.92
N GLY A 66 20.02 -6.85 -9.82
CA GLY A 66 19.80 -5.68 -10.68
C GLY A 66 20.65 -4.46 -10.31
N LEU A 67 20.88 -4.22 -9.01
CA LEU A 67 21.64 -3.06 -8.52
C LEU A 67 23.02 -3.43 -7.96
N GLY A 68 23.39 -4.71 -7.93
CA GLY A 68 24.68 -5.17 -7.39
C GLY A 68 24.81 -5.04 -5.87
N LEU A 69 23.68 -4.92 -5.15
CA LEU A 69 23.69 -4.71 -3.70
C LEU A 69 24.11 -5.98 -2.95
N ASN A 70 24.91 -5.82 -1.89
CA ASN A 70 25.18 -6.90 -0.94
C ASN A 70 23.86 -7.36 -0.29
N HIS A 71 23.75 -8.65 0.04
CA HIS A 71 22.56 -9.29 0.60
C HIS A 71 21.90 -8.48 1.71
N LEU A 72 22.67 -7.95 2.67
CA LEU A 72 22.12 -7.16 3.78
C LEU A 72 21.38 -5.90 3.27
N PHE A 73 22.01 -5.15 2.37
CA PHE A 73 21.42 -3.95 1.79
C PHE A 73 20.25 -4.27 0.86
N ALA A 74 20.30 -5.42 0.18
CA ALA A 74 19.22 -5.88 -0.70
C ALA A 74 17.94 -6.24 0.08
N TYR A 75 18.07 -6.84 1.26
CA TYR A 75 16.92 -7.08 2.14
C TYR A 75 16.35 -5.79 2.71
N ILE A 76 17.21 -4.87 3.18
CA ILE A 76 16.77 -3.56 3.67
C ILE A 76 16.03 -2.80 2.56
N SER A 77 16.58 -2.78 1.35
CA SER A 77 15.95 -2.11 0.22
C SER A 77 14.65 -2.80 -0.20
N ALA A 78 14.54 -4.13 -0.12
CA ALA A 78 13.29 -4.84 -0.39
C ALA A 78 12.15 -4.39 0.54
N PHE A 79 12.42 -4.23 1.83
CA PHE A 79 11.43 -3.70 2.78
C PHE A 79 11.05 -2.25 2.46
N ILE A 80 12.03 -1.41 2.12
CA ILE A 80 11.78 -0.02 1.70
C ILE A 80 10.93 0.02 0.43
N THR A 81 11.21 -0.85 -0.55
CA THR A 81 10.44 -0.95 -1.80
C THR A 81 9.00 -1.34 -1.52
N LEU A 82 8.74 -2.33 -0.66
CA LEU A 82 7.37 -2.70 -0.27
C LEU A 82 6.63 -1.54 0.41
N ALA A 83 7.30 -0.83 1.33
CA ALA A 83 6.71 0.34 1.98
C ALA A 83 6.41 1.47 0.98
N ALA A 84 7.31 1.71 0.03
CA ALA A 84 7.13 2.70 -1.03
C ALA A 84 5.98 2.32 -1.96
N LEU A 85 5.86 1.05 -2.35
CA LEU A 85 4.75 0.56 -3.17
C LEU A 85 3.40 0.70 -2.46
N PHE A 86 3.35 0.37 -1.17
CA PHE A 86 2.15 0.60 -0.36
C PHE A 86 1.77 2.08 -0.33
N TYR A 87 2.75 2.96 -0.08
CA TYR A 87 2.51 4.40 -0.04
C TYR A 87 2.04 4.96 -1.39
N LEU A 88 2.62 4.49 -2.51
CA LEU A 88 2.17 4.85 -3.85
C LEU A 88 0.73 4.40 -4.09
N GLY A 89 0.39 3.15 -3.76
CA GLY A 89 -0.98 2.65 -3.87
C GLY A 89 -1.97 3.44 -2.99
N TYR A 90 -1.56 3.78 -1.76
CA TYR A 90 -2.34 4.62 -0.86
C TYR A 90 -2.56 6.02 -1.44
N ALA A 91 -1.49 6.68 -1.90
CA ALA A 91 -1.55 8.03 -2.45
C ALA A 91 -2.38 8.09 -3.74
N ILE A 92 -2.26 7.09 -4.60
CA ILE A 92 -3.07 6.96 -5.82
C ILE A 92 -4.53 6.76 -5.44
N GLY A 93 -4.84 5.83 -4.53
CA GLY A 93 -6.21 5.58 -4.09
C GLY A 93 -6.87 6.79 -3.44
N TYR A 94 -6.12 7.51 -2.61
CA TYR A 94 -6.56 8.76 -2.00
C TYR A 94 -6.84 9.84 -3.06
N ARG A 95 -5.91 10.05 -4.01
CA ARG A 95 -6.07 11.05 -5.09
C ARG A 95 -7.21 10.71 -6.05
N ILE A 96 -7.39 9.44 -6.39
CA ILE A 96 -8.49 9.00 -7.26
C ILE A 96 -9.83 9.25 -6.57
N HIS A 97 -9.96 8.90 -5.29
CA HIS A 97 -11.19 9.16 -4.54
C HIS A 97 -11.51 10.65 -4.43
N GLN A 98 -10.49 11.51 -4.30
CA GLN A 98 -10.67 12.96 -4.32
C GLN A 98 -11.08 13.50 -5.68
N LYS A 99 -10.63 12.91 -6.79
CA LYS A 99 -10.96 13.36 -8.16
C LYS A 99 -12.29 12.85 -8.68
N LEU A 100 -12.79 11.74 -8.14
CA LEU A 100 -14.09 11.16 -8.49
C LEU A 100 -15.26 11.76 -7.69
N LYS A 101 -14.98 12.78 -6.88
CA LYS A 101 -15.95 13.55 -6.09
C LYS A 101 -15.97 14.99 -6.55
#